data_AF-A0A2V4HAJ4-F1
#
_entry.id   AF-A0A2V4HAJ4-F1
#
_cell.length_a   1.000
_cell.length_b   1.000
_cell.length_c   1.000
_cell.angle_alpha   90.00
_cell.angle_beta   90.00
_cell.angle_gamma   90.00
#
_symmetry.space_group_name_H-M   'P 1'
#
loop_
_entity.id
_entity.type
_entity.pdbx_description
1 polymer ?
#
loop_
_entity_poly.entity_id
_entity_poly.type
_entity_poly.pdbx_seq_one_letter_code
_entity_poly.pdbx_strand_id
1 'polypeptide(L)' 'MINWVRGISVALLFIGLAFYLSWSIMYGTWFDIGLYSFTIVLIVFGVLGIMLTTVKDEDSVSS' A
#
# COMPACT_ATOMS: atom_id res chain seq x y z
N MET A 1 19.22 -4.32 1.03
CA MET A 1 17.99 -5.02 1.50
C MET A 1 16.72 -4.15 1.45
N ILE A 2 16.84 -2.80 1.41
CA ILE A 2 15.71 -1.86 1.31
C ILE A 2 14.83 -2.07 0.06
N ASN A 3 15.43 -2.43 -1.06
CA ASN A 3 14.79 -2.46 -2.37
C ASN A 3 13.61 -3.44 -2.42
N TRP A 4 13.70 -4.54 -1.67
CA TRP A 4 12.65 -5.55 -1.56
C TRP A 4 11.45 -5.03 -0.75
N VAL A 5 11.70 -4.36 0.37
CA VAL A 5 10.63 -3.76 1.19
C VAL A 5 9.91 -2.70 0.36
N ARG A 6 10.66 -1.84 -0.34
CA ARG A 6 10.08 -0.79 -1.20
C ARG A 6 9.24 -1.38 -2.34
N GLY A 7 9.72 -2.47 -2.96
CA GLY A 7 8.97 -3.21 -3.98
C GLY A 7 7.67 -3.81 -3.43
N ILE A 8 7.72 -4.43 -2.25
CA ILE A 8 6.54 -4.96 -1.56
C ILE A 8 5.56 -3.84 -1.23
N SER A 9 6.02 -2.70 -0.71
CA SER A 9 5.16 -1.57 -0.38
C SER A 9 4.43 -1.00 -1.61
N VAL A 10 5.12 -0.87 -2.74
CA VAL A 10 4.48 -0.45 -4.01
C VAL A 10 3.46 -1.49 -4.48
N ALA A 11 3.79 -2.78 -4.36
CA ALA A 11 2.86 -3.86 -4.70
C ALA A 11 1.60 -3.84 -3.80
N LEU A 12 1.74 -3.58 -2.50
CA LEU A 12 0.60 -3.41 -1.58
C LEU A 12 -0.33 -2.27 -2.01
N LEU A 13 0.22 -1.13 -2.43
CA LEU A 13 -0.59 -0.02 -2.94
C LEU A 13 -1.33 -0.39 -4.22
N PHE A 14 -0.64 -1.03 -5.16
CA PHE A 14 -1.24 -1.46 -6.42
C PHE A 14 -2.33 -2.52 -6.21
N ILE A 15 -2.08 -3.51 -5.37
CA ILE A 15 -3.03 -4.57 -5.06
C ILE A 15 -4.24 -3.99 -4.32
N GLY A 16 -4.03 -3.12 -3.33
CA GLY A 16 -5.12 -2.45 -2.62
C GLY A 16 -6.04 -1.65 -3.55
N LEU A 17 -5.45 -0.87 -4.46
CA LEU A 17 -6.19 -0.08 -5.43
C LEU A 17 -6.90 -0.95 -6.47
N ALA A 18 -6.20 -1.93 -7.04
CA ALA A 18 -6.76 -2.84 -8.05
C ALA A 18 -7.89 -3.70 -7.46
N PHE A 19 -7.74 -4.16 -6.22
CA PHE A 19 -8.77 -4.90 -5.50
C PHE A 19 -10.01 -4.03 -5.26
N TYR A 20 -9.82 -2.79 -4.75
CA TYR A 20 -10.93 -1.85 -4.54
C TYR A 20 -11.71 -1.64 -5.84
N LEU A 21 -11.02 -1.27 -6.92
CA LEU A 21 -11.65 -0.99 -8.21
C LEU A 21 -12.35 -2.23 -8.79
N SER A 22 -11.67 -3.38 -8.81
CA SER A 22 -12.25 -4.62 -9.36
C SER A 22 -13.51 -5.03 -8.59
N TRP A 23 -13.46 -4.94 -7.26
CA TRP A 23 -14.58 -5.31 -6.40
C TRP A 23 -15.75 -4.33 -6.54
N SER A 24 -15.48 -3.02 -6.49
CA SER A 24 -16.51 -1.99 -6.64
C SER A 24 -17.18 -2.02 -8.01
N ILE A 25 -16.44 -2.32 -9.09
CA ILE A 25 -17.01 -2.47 -10.44
C ILE A 25 -17.88 -3.74 -10.51
N MET A 26 -17.39 -4.87 -10.01
CA MET A 26 -18.08 -6.16 -10.12
C MET A 26 -19.37 -6.22 -9.29
N TYR A 27 -19.35 -5.65 -8.08
CA TYR A 27 -20.44 -5.76 -7.12
C TYR A 27 -21.19 -4.44 -6.88
N GLY A 28 -20.78 -3.33 -7.50
CA GLY A 28 -21.39 -2.01 -7.29
C GLY A 28 -21.14 -1.43 -5.89
N THR A 29 -20.22 -2.00 -5.13
CA THR A 29 -19.96 -1.73 -3.71
C THR A 29 -18.96 -0.59 -3.51
N TRP A 30 -19.27 0.58 -4.06
CA TRP A 30 -18.39 1.75 -3.96
C TRP A 30 -18.26 2.27 -2.52
N PHE A 31 -19.32 2.18 -1.73
CA PHE A 31 -19.43 2.72 -0.37
C PHE A 31 -19.52 1.65 0.72
N ASP A 32 -19.03 0.44 0.43
CA ASP A 32 -19.11 -0.68 1.36
C ASP A 32 -18.03 -0.56 2.46
N ILE A 33 -18.47 -0.54 3.72
CA ILE A 33 -17.57 -0.37 4.87
C ILE A 33 -16.62 -1.57 5.03
N GLY A 34 -17.05 -2.78 4.66
CA GLY A 34 -16.25 -3.98 4.69
C GLY A 34 -15.13 -3.89 3.65
N LEU A 35 -15.44 -3.47 2.43
CA LEU A 35 -14.46 -3.26 1.38
C LEU A 35 -13.40 -2.20 1.79
N TYR A 36 -13.84 -1.09 2.37
CA TYR A 36 -12.94 -0.06 2.89
C TYR A 36 -12.05 -0.55 4.02
N SER A 37 -12.59 -1.33 4.97
CA SER A 37 -11.82 -1.84 6.10
C SER A 37 -10.61 -2.67 5.65
N PHE A 38 -10.74 -3.42 4.56
CA PHE A 38 -9.66 -4.23 4.02
C PHE A 38 -8.69 -3.40 3.16
N THR A 39 -9.21 -2.57 2.27
CA THR A 39 -8.39 -1.78 1.33
C THR A 39 -7.57 -0.70 2.04
N ILE A 40 -8.09 -0.08 3.10
CA ILE A 40 -7.37 0.97 3.81
C ILE A 40 -6.14 0.42 4.55
N VAL A 41 -6.21 -0.82 5.06
CA VAL A 41 -5.07 -1.47 5.70
C VAL A 41 -3.94 -1.67 4.68
N LEU A 42 -4.26 -2.16 3.49
CA LEU A 42 -3.27 -2.35 2.42
C LEU A 42 -2.63 -1.01 1.99
N ILE A 43 -3.44 0.04 1.84
CA ILE A 43 -2.96 1.37 1.48
C ILE A 43 -2.05 1.93 2.57
N VAL A 44 -2.46 1.88 3.84
CA VAL A 44 -1.68 2.43 4.96
C VAL A 44 -0.34 1.71 5.11
N PHE A 45 -0.33 0.37 5.08
CA PHE A 45 0.93 -0.38 5.14
C PHE A 45 1.83 -0.15 3.91
N GLY A 46 1.24 0.04 2.73
CA GLY A 46 1.98 0.44 1.53
C GLY A 46 2.65 1.81 1.71
N VAL A 47 1.92 2.82 2.18
CA VAL A 47 2.48 4.16 2.41
C VAL A 47 3.54 4.15 3.50
N LEU A 48 3.26 3.53 4.65
CA LEU A 48 4.21 3.43 5.76
C LEU A 48 5.48 2.68 5.37
N GLY A 49 5.36 1.61 4.59
CA GLY A 49 6.51 0.86 4.10
C GLY A 49 7.40 1.69 3.17
N ILE A 50 6.81 2.51 2.29
CA ILE A 50 7.58 3.46 1.47
C ILE A 50 8.29 4.48 2.36
N MET A 51 7.56 5.13 3.28
CA MET A 51 8.14 6.12 4.21
C MET A 51 9.31 5.53 5.01
N LEU A 52 9.15 4.33 5.55
CA LEU A 52 10.20 3.66 6.31
C LEU A 52 11.45 3.39 5.46
N THR A 53 11.26 3.01 4.18
CA THR A 53 12.40 2.80 3.27
C THR A 53 13.09 4.11 2.88
N THR A 54 12.33 5.19 2.72
CA THR A 54 12.89 6.52 2.43
C THR A 54 13.74 7.04 3.58
N VAL A 55 13.23 6.98 4.81
CA VAL A 55 13.98 7.41 6.01
C VAL A 55 15.26 6.59 6.18
N LYS A 56 15.18 5.28 5.98
CA LYS A 56 16.35 4.41 6.13
C LYS A 56 17.41 4.61 5.05
N ASP A 57 17.00 4.99 3.83
CA ASP A 57 17.94 5.38 2.78
C ASP A 57 18.67 6.68 3.17
N GLU A 58 17.98 7.66 3.73
CA GLU A 58 18.59 8.93 4.19
C GLU A 58 19.63 8.70 5.31
N ASP A 59 19.29 7.90 6.33
CA ASP A 59 20.20 7.57 7.44
C ASP A 59 21.49 6.87 6.97
N SER A 60 21.40 6.10 5.89
CA SER A 60 22.54 5.36 5.33
C SER A 60 23.52 6.23 4.52
N VAL A 61 23.09 7.43 4.11
CA VAL A 61 23.91 8.37 3.33
C VAL A 61 24.63 9.37 4.25
N SER A 62 24.13 9.61 5.46
CA SER A 62 24.73 10.53 6.43
C SER A 62 25.74 9.91 7.40
N SER A 63 25.95 8.59 7.34
CA SER A 63 26.88 7.83 8.21
C SER A 63 28.07 7.30 7.43
#